data_AF-A0A950J6M6-F1
#
_entry.id   AF-A0A950J6M6-F1
#
_cell.length_a   1.000
_cell.length_b   1.000
_cell.length_c   1.000
_cell.angle_alpha   90.00
_cell.angle_beta   90.00
_cell.angle_gamma   90.00
#
_symmetry.space_group_name_H-M   'P 1'
#
loop_
_entity.id
_entity.type
_entity.pdbx_description
1 polymer ?
#
loop_
_entity_poly.entity_id
_entity_poly.type
_entity_poly.pdbx_seq_one_letter_code
_entity_poly.pdbx_strand_id
1 'polypeptide(L)' 'MDVRVLDGQGYAKFIVAGTYFLKKYRGVLNDLNVFPVPDGDTGTNMFLTVRSAALQASRARDQGLAEVAAAAAEGSLMG' A
#
# COMPACT_ATOMS: atom_id res chain seq x y z
N MET A 1 -0.50 -15.28 16.77
CA MET A 1 -1.80 -14.56 16.78
C MET A 1 -2.55 -14.97 15.54
N ASP A 2 -3.67 -15.69 15.68
CA ASP A 2 -4.58 -15.97 14.57
C ASP A 2 -5.47 -14.75 14.36
N VAL A 3 -5.29 -14.03 13.26
CA VAL A 3 -6.24 -12.99 12.83
C VAL A 3 -7.39 -13.69 12.11
N ARG A 4 -8.53 -13.86 12.79
CA ARG A 4 -9.71 -14.52 12.20
C ARG A 4 -10.70 -13.56 11.55
N VAL A 5 -10.59 -12.27 11.85
CA VAL A 5 -11.44 -11.20 11.32
C VAL A 5 -10.56 -10.02 10.99
N LEU A 6 -10.77 -9.43 9.80
CA LEU A 6 -10.08 -8.23 9.35
C LEU A 6 -11.05 -7.05 9.41
N ASP A 7 -10.89 -6.18 10.40
CA ASP A 7 -11.64 -4.94 10.54
C ASP A 7 -10.88 -3.74 9.95
N GLY A 8 -11.45 -2.53 10.04
CA GLY A 8 -10.82 -1.32 9.53
C GLY A 8 -9.43 -1.05 10.10
N GLN A 9 -9.24 -1.23 11.41
CA GLN A 9 -7.93 -1.06 12.05
C GLN A 9 -6.92 -2.12 11.59
N GLY A 10 -7.35 -3.38 11.49
CA GLY A 10 -6.54 -4.48 10.98
C GLY A 10 -6.10 -4.25 9.54
N TYR A 11 -7.02 -3.78 8.69
CA TYR A 11 -6.72 -3.47 7.30
C TYR A 11 -5.78 -2.27 7.16
N ALA A 12 -5.99 -1.20 7.92
CA ALA A 12 -5.06 -0.06 7.95
C ALA A 12 -3.64 -0.49 8.37
N LYS A 13 -3.51 -1.33 9.42
CA LYS A 13 -2.22 -1.90 9.84
C LYS A 13 -1.59 -2.77 8.75
N PHE A 14 -2.39 -3.57 8.05
CA PHE A 14 -1.92 -4.40 6.95
C PHE A 14 -1.33 -3.56 5.81
N ILE A 15 -2.01 -2.50 5.38
CA ILE A 15 -1.49 -1.60 4.34
C ILE A 15 -0.18 -0.95 4.80
N VAL A 16 -0.11 -0.43 6.04
CA VAL A 16 1.11 0.18 6.58
C VAL A 16 2.28 -0.81 6.59
N ALA A 17 2.04 -2.07 6.96
CA ALA A 17 3.05 -3.13 6.89
C ALA A 17 3.47 -3.44 5.44
N GLY A 18 2.53 -3.47 4.50
CA GLY A 18 2.80 -3.59 3.07
C GLY A 18 3.69 -2.46 2.54
N THR A 19 3.40 -1.22 2.93
CA THR A 19 4.22 -0.04 2.56
C THR A 19 5.67 -0.19 3.03
N TYR A 20 5.89 -0.74 4.24
CA TYR A 20 7.25 -0.99 4.75
C TYR A 20 8.02 -1.96 3.83
N PHE A 21 7.40 -3.05 3.41
CA PHE A 21 8.06 -4.03 2.53
C PHE A 21 8.30 -3.49 1.12
N LEU A 22 7.36 -2.71 0.56
CA LEU A 22 7.58 -2.03 -0.71
C LEU A 22 8.73 -1.03 -0.65
N LYS A 23 8.87 -0.30 0.47
CA LYS A 23 10.05 0.54 0.71
C LYS A 23 11.33 -0.28 0.76
N LYS A 24 11.31 -1.39 1.52
CA LYS A 24 12.48 -2.26 1.74
C LYS A 24 12.97 -2.93 0.44
N TYR A 25 12.05 -3.39 -0.39
CA TYR A 25 12.34 -4.15 -1.61
C TYR A 25 12.20 -3.31 -2.89
N ARG A 26 12.15 -1.98 -2.78
CA ARG A 26 12.00 -1.06 -3.92
C ARG A 26 13.01 -1.32 -5.04
N GLY A 27 14.29 -1.50 -4.70
CA GLY A 27 15.34 -1.78 -5.68
C GLY A 27 15.10 -3.10 -6.41
N VAL A 28 14.76 -4.16 -5.67
CA VAL A 28 14.44 -5.48 -6.25
C VAL A 28 13.26 -5.39 -7.23
N LEU A 29 12.23 -4.59 -6.91
CA LEU A 29 11.09 -4.38 -7.78
C LEU A 29 11.43 -3.55 -9.02
N ASN A 30 12.29 -2.54 -8.90
CA ASN A 30 12.82 -1.81 -10.05
C ASN A 30 13.59 -2.74 -10.99
N ASP A 31 14.37 -3.68 -10.45
CA ASP A 31 15.18 -4.62 -11.22
C ASP A 31 14.35 -5.75 -11.87
N LEU A 32 13.15 -6.03 -11.33
CA LEU A 32 12.29 -7.12 -11.82
C LEU A 32 11.50 -6.72 -13.08
N ASN A 33 11.01 -5.48 -13.15
CA ASN A 33 10.20 -5.03 -14.28
C ASN A 33 11.07 -4.47 -15.42
N VAL A 34 11.53 -5.37 -16.29
CA VAL A 34 12.47 -5.06 -17.39
C VAL A 34 11.84 -5.12 -18.79
N PHE A 35 10.51 -5.14 -18.92
CA PHE A 35 9.80 -5.27 -20.19
C PHE A 35 9.02 -3.99 -20.59
N PRO A 36 9.08 -3.51 -21.85
CA PRO A 36 10.07 -3.82 -22.90
C PRO A 36 11.39 -3.05 -22.74
N VAL A 37 11.43 -2.03 -21.89
CA VAL A 37 12.63 -1.23 -21.54
C VAL A 37 12.58 -0.97 -20.02
N PRO A 38 13.68 -1.14 -19.28
CA PRO A 38 13.71 -0.83 -17.85
C PRO A 38 13.56 0.68 -17.64
N ASP A 39 12.44 1.10 -17.04
CA ASP A 39 12.26 2.47 -16.52
C ASP A 39 12.96 2.66 -15.16
N GLY A 40 13.27 1.54 -14.47
CA GLY A 40 13.97 1.53 -13.19
C GLY A 40 13.17 2.18 -12.07
N ASP A 41 11.87 2.41 -12.25
CA ASP A 41 11.03 3.16 -11.32
C ASP A 41 9.82 2.39 -10.81
N THR A 42 9.58 1.18 -11.31
CA THR A 42 8.41 0.36 -10.96
C THR A 42 8.22 0.18 -9.45
N GLY A 43 9.27 -0.19 -8.73
CA GLY A 43 9.23 -0.28 -7.27
C GLY A 43 9.00 1.08 -6.59
N THR A 44 9.53 2.16 -7.16
CA THR A 44 9.27 3.52 -6.68
C THR A 44 7.80 3.88 -6.83
N ASN A 45 7.21 3.61 -7.99
CA ASN A 45 5.80 3.87 -8.28
C ASN A 45 4.91 3.07 -7.31
N MET A 46 5.18 1.77 -7.13
CA MET A 46 4.44 0.94 -6.16
C MET A 46 4.56 1.47 -4.72
N PHE A 47 5.77 1.85 -4.28
CA PHE A 47 5.97 2.41 -2.93
C PHE A 47 5.18 3.71 -2.73
N LEU A 48 5.23 4.63 -3.69
CA LEU A 48 4.54 5.91 -3.59
C LEU A 48 3.02 5.72 -3.57
N THR A 49 2.47 4.92 -4.49
CA THR A 49 1.05 4.57 -4.53
C THR A 49 0.56 3.99 -3.19
N VAL A 50 1.24 2.97 -2.67
CA VAL A 50 0.80 2.30 -1.43
C VAL A 50 1.10 3.14 -0.19
N ARG A 51 2.11 4.03 -0.23
CA ARG A 51 2.32 5.02 0.84
C ARG A 51 1.16 6.01 0.93
N SER A 52 0.66 6.48 -0.21
CA SER A 52 -0.48 7.39 -0.26
C SER A 52 -1.76 6.70 0.22
N ALA A 53 -1.97 5.45 -0.21
CA ALA A 53 -3.02 4.58 0.31
C ALA A 53 -2.95 4.41 1.83
N ALA A 54 -1.76 4.14 2.38
CA ALA A 54 -1.54 3.96 3.82
C ALA A 54 -1.88 5.21 4.62
N LEU A 55 -1.57 6.40 4.09
CA LEU A 55 -1.89 7.67 4.74
C LEU A 55 -3.41 7.86 4.85
N GLN A 56 -4.15 7.64 3.76
CA GLN A 56 -5.61 7.80 3.76
C GLN A 56 -6.30 6.71 4.60
N ALA A 57 -5.90 5.45 4.46
CA ALA A 57 -6.38 4.35 5.30
C ALA A 57 -6.17 4.63 6.80
N SER A 58 -5.01 5.20 7.16
CA SER A 58 -4.70 5.54 8.56
C SER A 58 -5.60 6.66 9.11
N ARG A 59 -6.07 7.58 8.26
CA ARG A 59 -7.02 8.64 8.67
C ARG A 59 -8.42 8.09 8.90
N ALA A 60 -8.82 7.08 8.13
CA ALA A 60 -10.11 6.41 8.26
C ALA A 60 -10.10 5.22 9.26
N ARG A 61 -8.97 4.91 9.90
CA ARG A 61 -8.73 3.63 10.62
C ARG A 61 -9.77 3.24 11.68
N ASP A 62 -10.48 4.22 12.24
CA ASP A 62 -11.49 4.02 13.28
C ASP A 62 -12.91 3.81 12.69
N GLN A 63 -13.03 3.76 11.36
CA GLN A 63 -14.25 3.44 10.61
C GLN A 63 -14.31 1.95 10.26
N GLY A 64 -15.39 1.53 9.58
CA GLY A 64 -15.56 0.17 9.11
C GLY A 64 -14.58 -0.23 8.01
N LEU A 65 -14.46 -1.53 7.75
CA LEU A 65 -13.55 -2.07 6.73
C LEU A 65 -13.81 -1.44 5.35
N ALA A 66 -15.08 -1.26 4.99
CA ALA A 66 -15.46 -0.72 3.68
C ALA A 66 -14.97 0.72 3.50
N GLU A 67 -15.11 1.55 4.52
CA GLU A 67 -14.68 2.94 4.50
C GLU A 67 -13.15 3.06 4.49
N VAL A 68 -12.44 2.24 5.26
CA VAL A 68 -10.97 2.20 5.22
C VAL A 68 -10.47 1.71 3.86
N ALA A 69 -11.13 0.72 3.27
CA ALA A 69 -10.81 0.23 1.93
C ALA A 69 -11.04 1.30 0.84
N ALA A 70 -12.14 2.03 0.93
CA ALA A 70 -12.43 3.16 0.03
C ALA A 70 -11.36 4.25 0.16
N ALA A 71 -11.00 4.65 1.37
CA ALA A 71 -9.95 5.65 1.61
C ALA A 71 -8.58 5.19 1.08
N ALA A 72 -8.24 3.92 1.24
CA ALA A 72 -7.02 3.34 0.68
C ALA A 72 -7.00 3.37 -0.86
N ALA A 73 -8.13 3.02 -1.49
CA ALA A 73 -8.28 3.06 -2.94
C ALA A 73 -8.15 4.49 -3.47
N GLU A 74 -8.81 5.45 -2.82
CA GLU A 74 -8.72 6.88 -3.16
C GLU A 74 -7.28 7.40 -3.04
N GLY A 75 -6.59 7.07 -1.93
CA GLY A 75 -5.18 7.40 -1.76
C GLY A 75 -4.28 6.77 -2.81
N SER A 76 -4.60 5.56 -3.29
CA SER A 76 -3.83 4.91 -4.36
C SER A 76 -3.96 5.63 -5.72
N LEU A 77 -5.12 6.24 -6.00
CA LEU A 77 -5.34 6.99 -7.25
C LEU A 77 -4.73 8.40 -7.23
N MET A 78 -4.72 9.06 -6.08
CA MET A 78 -4.32 10.47 -6.01
C MET A 78 -2.83 10.71 -6.12
N GLY A 79 -1.99 9.72 -5.79
CA GLY A 79 -0.52 9.88 -5.80
C GLY A 79 -0.03 10.79 -4.68
#